data_AF-A0A937GC63-F1
#
_entry.id   AF-A0A937GC63-F1
#
_cell.length_a   1.000
_cell.length_b   1.000
_cell.length_c   1.000
_cell.angle_alpha   90.00
_cell.angle_beta   90.00
_cell.angle_gamma   90.00
#
_symmetry.space_group_name_H-M   'P 1'
#
loop_
_entity.id
_entity.type
_entity.pdbx_description
1 polymer ?
#
loop_
_entity_poly.entity_id
_entity_poly.type
_entity_poly.pdbx_seq_one_letter_code
_entity_poly.pdbx_strand_id
1 'polypeptide(L)'
;MIDWSAQSSPKRGKDSIWMAVADCDGQIEEVHNPRTRHCATELLVELLSDLSERVLVGCDFSFGYPTGFADALVGESGSSWRDVWSWVGARVTDAADNQNNRFEVASEMNDRCESTVKVRPFWGHPGSNSHQGVSRYRPDTYAPFEEFRITEHRIRVEGHRPFSSWQLAYPGSVGSQMLIGMAWIERLRALGQIGDRLKVWPFETGLGERSLEGGAGDIVIAEVWPSMFDIDRDRHDILDAAQVITVVENLARADADFSLRHWASPSVSEAERRSVLREEGWTLGVM
;
A
#
# COMPACT_ATOMS: atom_id res chain seq x y z
N MET A 1 8.80 -3.12 -8.60
CA MET A 1 8.48 -3.27 -7.16
C MET A 1 8.94 -2.04 -6.40
N ILE A 2 8.16 -1.56 -5.44
CA ILE A 2 8.45 -0.35 -4.65
C ILE A 2 8.30 -0.67 -3.17
N ASP A 3 9.39 -0.52 -2.41
CA ASP A 3 9.34 -0.41 -0.94
C ASP A 3 9.12 1.06 -0.58
N TRP A 4 7.98 1.34 0.05
CA TRP A 4 7.52 2.70 0.30
C TRP A 4 7.86 3.15 1.71
N SER A 5 8.22 4.42 1.90
CA SER A 5 8.63 4.91 3.20
C SER A 5 7.87 6.15 3.65
N ALA A 6 7.47 6.15 4.91
CA ALA A 6 6.85 7.30 5.58
C ALA A 6 7.85 8.20 6.32
N GLN A 7 9.16 8.08 6.05
CA GLN A 7 10.18 8.97 6.65
C GLN A 7 9.79 10.43 6.48
N SER A 8 10.05 11.26 7.50
CA SER A 8 9.71 12.69 7.52
C SER A 8 10.87 13.60 7.09
N SER A 9 11.95 13.00 6.58
CA SER A 9 13.13 13.71 6.09
C SER A 9 13.79 12.90 4.98
N PRO A 10 14.67 13.50 4.15
CA PRO A 10 15.31 12.79 3.04
C PRO A 10 16.24 11.68 3.55
N LYS A 11 16.07 10.45 3.07
CA LYS A 11 16.82 9.28 3.56
C LYS A 11 17.23 8.35 2.41
N ARG A 12 18.39 7.71 2.55
CA ARG A 12 18.87 6.60 1.71
C ARG A 12 19.26 5.42 2.59
N GLY A 13 19.38 4.25 1.97
CA GLY A 13 19.78 3.02 2.62
C GLY A 13 18.62 2.35 3.35
N LYS A 14 18.89 1.86 4.57
CA LYS A 14 17.90 1.14 5.37
C LYS A 14 16.70 2.01 5.76
N ASP A 15 15.51 1.43 5.80
CA ASP A 15 14.21 2.05 6.11
C ASP A 15 13.98 3.33 5.28
N SER A 16 14.23 3.25 3.97
CA SER A 16 14.01 4.32 2.98
C SER A 16 13.35 3.76 1.71
N ILE A 17 13.08 4.60 0.72
CA ILE A 17 12.36 4.16 -0.48
C ILE A 17 13.30 3.36 -1.38
N TRP A 18 12.89 2.17 -1.80
CA TRP A 18 13.59 1.39 -2.81
C TRP A 18 12.66 1.07 -3.98
N MET A 19 13.20 1.10 -5.20
CA MET A 19 12.48 0.77 -6.42
C MET A 19 13.36 -0.16 -7.25
N ALA A 20 12.80 -1.29 -7.69
CA ALA A 20 13.46 -2.18 -8.65
C ALA A 20 12.55 -2.39 -9.86
N VAL A 21 13.16 -2.36 -11.04
CA VAL A 21 12.54 -2.56 -12.35
C VAL A 21 13.13 -3.82 -12.95
N ALA A 22 12.26 -4.67 -13.49
CA ALA A 22 12.66 -5.84 -14.25
C ALA A 22 11.84 -5.91 -15.54
N ASP A 23 12.45 -6.46 -16.58
CA ASP A 23 11.76 -6.79 -17.82
C ASP A 23 10.85 -8.02 -17.65
N CYS A 24 10.18 -8.42 -18.73
CA CYS A 24 9.29 -9.58 -18.74
C CYS A 24 10.00 -10.94 -18.58
N ASP A 25 11.31 -10.99 -18.82
CA ASP A 25 12.16 -12.17 -18.59
C ASP A 25 12.70 -12.21 -17.14
N GLY A 26 12.38 -11.20 -16.33
CA GLY A 26 12.83 -11.05 -14.96
C GLY A 26 14.28 -10.61 -14.82
N GLN A 27 14.88 -10.03 -15.86
CA GLN A 27 16.19 -9.39 -15.75
C GLN A 27 16.02 -8.03 -15.06
N ILE A 28 16.82 -7.79 -14.03
CA ILE A 28 16.84 -6.49 -13.35
C ILE A 28 17.50 -5.46 -14.28
N GLU A 29 16.73 -4.46 -14.68
CA GLU A 29 17.22 -3.34 -15.48
C GLU A 29 17.77 -2.23 -14.59
N GLU A 30 17.00 -1.84 -13.56
CA GLU A 30 17.32 -0.71 -12.72
C GLU A 30 16.96 -0.94 -11.24
N VAL A 31 17.80 -0.41 -10.34
CA VAL A 31 17.54 -0.37 -8.90
C VAL A 31 17.84 1.03 -8.39
N HIS A 32 16.85 1.66 -7.76
CA HIS A 32 16.93 3.03 -7.29
C HIS A 32 16.62 3.14 -5.80
N ASN A 33 17.29 4.10 -5.16
CA ASN A 33 17.05 4.47 -3.77
C ASN A 33 16.82 5.99 -3.65
N PRO A 34 15.69 6.50 -4.18
CA PRO A 34 15.40 7.93 -4.17
C PRO A 34 15.35 8.48 -2.74
N ARG A 35 15.89 9.70 -2.55
CA ARG A 35 16.00 10.30 -1.21
C ARG A 35 14.65 10.69 -0.63
N THR A 36 13.70 11.02 -1.49
CA THR A 36 12.40 11.57 -1.14
C THR A 36 11.31 10.96 -1.99
N ARG A 37 10.07 11.00 -1.50
CA ARG A 37 8.88 10.56 -2.25
C ARG A 37 8.65 11.41 -3.50
N HIS A 38 9.04 12.68 -3.45
CA HIS A 38 9.01 13.55 -4.63
C HIS A 38 9.95 13.02 -5.72
N CYS A 39 11.23 12.74 -5.41
CA CYS A 39 12.16 12.15 -6.38
C CYS A 39 11.70 10.76 -6.85
N ALA A 40 11.11 9.95 -5.96
CA ALA A 40 10.55 8.64 -6.33
C ALA A 40 9.39 8.80 -7.33
N THR A 41 8.56 9.83 -7.16
CA THR A 41 7.45 10.16 -8.04
C THR A 41 7.94 10.62 -9.41
N GLU A 42 8.92 11.54 -9.46
CA GLU A 42 9.51 12.00 -10.71
C GLU A 42 10.10 10.84 -11.51
N LEU A 43 10.89 9.99 -10.84
CA LEU A 43 11.46 8.79 -11.44
C LEU A 43 10.40 7.81 -11.94
N LEU A 44 9.36 7.54 -11.14
CA LEU A 44 8.29 6.64 -11.58
C LEU A 44 7.54 7.20 -12.80
N VAL A 45 7.28 8.51 -12.82
CA VAL A 45 6.64 9.16 -13.97
C VAL A 45 7.53 9.08 -15.20
N GLU A 46 8.84 9.31 -15.08
CA GLU A 46 9.80 9.16 -16.17
C GLU A 46 9.78 7.73 -16.74
N LEU A 47 9.89 6.73 -15.86
CA LEU A 47 9.85 5.31 -16.23
C LEU A 47 8.55 4.92 -16.93
N LEU A 48 7.41 5.48 -16.52
CA LEU A 48 6.09 5.05 -17.02
C LEU A 48 5.54 5.88 -18.19
N SER A 49 6.06 7.09 -18.45
CA SER A 49 5.44 8.03 -19.40
C SER A 49 5.48 7.53 -20.85
N ASP A 50 6.59 6.91 -21.27
CA ASP A 50 6.82 6.52 -22.67
C ASP A 50 6.73 5.00 -22.91
N LEU A 51 6.34 4.22 -21.89
CA LEU A 51 6.21 2.77 -22.03
C LEU A 51 5.01 2.36 -22.87
N SER A 52 5.26 1.40 -23.76
CA SER A 52 4.24 0.77 -24.60
C SER A 52 3.78 -0.58 -24.05
N GLU A 53 4.57 -1.21 -23.19
CA GLU A 53 4.18 -2.43 -22.50
C GLU A 53 3.17 -2.16 -21.38
N ARG A 54 2.41 -3.19 -21.03
CA ARG A 54 1.63 -3.21 -19.78
C ARG A 54 2.59 -3.38 -18.61
N VAL A 55 2.40 -2.60 -17.55
CA VAL A 55 3.28 -2.62 -16.37
C VAL A 55 2.50 -3.00 -15.12
N LEU A 56 3.07 -3.91 -14.31
CA LEU A 56 2.64 -4.17 -12.94
C LEU A 56 3.56 -3.44 -11.96
N VAL A 57 2.99 -2.55 -11.14
CA VAL A 57 3.69 -1.86 -10.05
C VAL A 57 3.27 -2.47 -8.72
N GLY A 58 4.12 -3.34 -8.16
CA GLY A 58 3.97 -3.82 -6.78
C GLY A 58 4.41 -2.78 -5.75
N CYS A 59 3.61 -2.55 -4.71
CA CYS A 59 3.89 -1.60 -3.62
C CYS A 59 3.82 -2.27 -2.25
N ASP A 60 4.84 -2.05 -1.41
CA ASP A 60 4.90 -2.54 -0.03
C ASP A 60 4.21 -1.58 0.95
N PHE A 61 2.87 -1.54 0.88
CA PHE A 61 1.99 -1.00 1.91
C PHE A 61 0.54 -1.40 1.62
N SER A 62 -0.26 -1.54 2.66
CA SER A 62 -1.67 -1.91 2.52
C SER A 62 -2.51 -0.84 1.82
N PHE A 63 -3.44 -1.25 0.97
CA PHE A 63 -4.26 -0.32 0.17
C PHE A 63 -5.60 0.07 0.81
N GLY A 64 -6.05 -0.63 1.85
CA GLY A 64 -7.34 -0.39 2.47
C GLY A 64 -7.34 -0.61 3.97
N TYR A 65 -8.50 -0.36 4.59
CA TYR A 65 -8.74 -0.58 6.01
C TYR A 65 -9.83 -1.64 6.19
N PRO A 66 -9.90 -2.30 7.36
CA PRO A 66 -10.98 -3.21 7.71
C PRO A 66 -12.37 -2.62 7.46
N THR A 67 -13.30 -3.47 7.02
CA THR A 67 -14.65 -3.11 6.62
C THR A 67 -15.35 -2.23 7.66
N GLY A 68 -16.04 -1.17 7.18
CA GLY A 68 -16.82 -0.23 7.98
C GLY A 68 -16.09 1.07 8.32
N PHE A 69 -14.78 1.13 8.11
CA PHE A 69 -13.97 2.33 8.31
C PHE A 69 -14.37 3.48 7.38
N ALA A 70 -14.63 3.21 6.10
CA ALA A 70 -15.00 4.19 5.09
C ALA A 70 -16.26 4.96 5.48
N ASP A 71 -17.32 4.23 5.86
CA ASP A 71 -18.57 4.83 6.32
C ASP A 71 -18.35 5.67 7.61
N ALA A 72 -17.52 5.17 8.55
CA ALA A 72 -17.20 5.88 9.78
C ALA A 72 -16.35 7.14 9.58
N LEU A 73 -15.46 7.15 8.58
CA LEU A 73 -14.60 8.28 8.24
C LEU A 73 -15.37 9.36 7.48
N VAL A 74 -16.11 8.96 6.45
CA VAL A 74 -16.84 9.89 5.58
C VAL A 74 -18.11 10.38 6.27
N GLY A 75 -18.73 9.54 7.12
CA GLY A 75 -20.01 9.82 7.77
C GLY A 75 -21.21 9.52 6.87
N GLU A 76 -21.03 8.73 5.82
CA GLU A 76 -22.05 8.36 4.84
C GLU A 76 -22.10 6.83 4.69
N SER A 77 -23.30 6.25 4.73
CA SER A 77 -23.47 4.82 4.50
C SER A 77 -23.28 4.51 3.02
N GLY A 78 -22.44 3.52 2.70
CA GLY A 78 -22.20 3.14 1.30
C GLY A 78 -20.86 3.63 0.77
N SER A 79 -20.08 4.38 1.56
CA SER A 79 -18.73 4.80 1.23
C SER A 79 -17.80 3.61 0.94
N SER A 80 -16.75 3.87 0.19
CA SER A 80 -15.82 2.89 -0.35
C SER A 80 -14.37 3.30 -0.12
N TRP A 81 -13.44 2.43 -0.50
CA TRP A 81 -12.00 2.71 -0.54
C TRP A 81 -11.69 4.03 -1.27
N ARG A 82 -12.44 4.35 -2.34
CA ARG A 82 -12.21 5.57 -3.15
C ARG A 82 -12.50 6.84 -2.35
N ASP A 83 -13.53 6.81 -1.51
CA ASP A 83 -13.88 7.95 -0.66
C ASP A 83 -12.83 8.15 0.43
N VAL A 84 -12.30 7.06 1.00
CA VAL A 84 -11.18 7.10 1.94
C VAL A 84 -9.94 7.69 1.28
N TRP A 85 -9.57 7.19 0.10
CA TRP A 85 -8.40 7.65 -0.64
C TRP A 85 -8.52 9.13 -1.00
N SER A 86 -9.66 9.56 -1.55
CA SER A 86 -9.94 10.97 -1.83
C SER A 86 -9.85 11.84 -0.57
N TRP A 87 -10.42 11.38 0.55
CA TRP A 87 -10.37 12.08 1.83
C TRP A 87 -8.93 12.24 2.34
N VAL A 88 -8.13 11.19 2.22
CA VAL A 88 -6.69 11.15 2.59
C VAL A 88 -5.88 12.07 1.67
N GLY A 89 -6.03 11.92 0.36
CA GLY A 89 -5.30 12.68 -0.66
C GLY A 89 -5.53 14.19 -0.53
N ALA A 90 -6.74 14.60 -0.14
CA ALA A 90 -7.07 16.00 0.10
C ALA A 90 -6.45 16.61 1.38
N ARG A 91 -6.03 15.78 2.35
CA ARG A 91 -5.55 16.23 3.66
C ARG A 91 -4.07 15.99 3.91
N VAL A 92 -3.51 14.95 3.33
CA VAL A 92 -2.08 14.66 3.47
C VAL A 92 -1.28 15.71 2.71
N THR A 93 -0.38 16.38 3.41
CA THR A 93 0.71 17.17 2.84
C THR A 93 1.97 16.32 2.83
N ASP A 94 2.69 16.35 1.72
CA ASP A 94 3.95 15.65 1.54
C ASP A 94 4.90 16.55 0.74
N ALA A 95 5.84 17.18 1.44
CA ALA A 95 6.74 18.15 0.88
C ALA A 95 7.91 17.48 0.13
N ALA A 96 8.58 18.26 -0.74
CA ALA A 96 9.71 17.78 -1.54
C ALA A 96 10.87 17.23 -0.68
N ASP A 97 10.97 17.63 0.59
CA ASP A 97 11.96 17.18 1.57
C ASP A 97 11.45 16.09 2.51
N ASN A 98 10.34 15.42 2.17
CA ASN A 98 9.62 14.41 2.95
C ASN A 98 8.90 14.92 4.21
N GLN A 99 8.90 16.21 4.54
CA GLN A 99 8.05 16.69 5.64
C GLN A 99 6.57 16.40 5.32
N ASN A 100 5.84 15.83 6.27
CA ASN A 100 4.44 15.41 6.07
C ASN A 100 3.64 15.49 7.36
N ASN A 101 2.32 15.59 7.22
CA ASN A 101 1.37 15.77 8.32
C ASN A 101 0.57 14.48 8.67
N ARG A 102 1.17 13.30 8.50
CA ARG A 102 0.43 12.02 8.64
C ARG A 102 -0.18 11.82 10.03
N PHE A 103 0.43 12.33 11.08
CA PHE A 103 -0.07 12.18 12.45
C PHE A 103 -1.25 13.12 12.71
N GLU A 104 -1.25 14.32 12.14
CA GLU A 104 -2.37 15.25 12.12
C GLU A 104 -3.57 14.63 11.40
N VAL A 105 -3.33 14.04 10.21
CA VAL A 105 -4.38 13.37 9.43
C VAL A 105 -4.96 12.18 10.20
N ALA A 106 -4.12 11.33 10.79
CA ALA A 106 -4.60 10.21 11.59
C ALA A 106 -5.35 10.65 12.86
N SER A 107 -4.97 11.80 13.44
CA SER A 107 -5.73 12.40 14.53
C SER A 107 -7.14 12.78 14.09
N GLU A 108 -7.29 13.45 12.94
CA GLU A 108 -8.62 13.79 12.41
C GLU A 108 -9.44 12.54 12.10
N MET A 109 -8.80 11.48 11.58
CA MET A 109 -9.48 10.18 11.39
C MET A 109 -9.98 9.61 12.72
N ASN A 110 -9.16 9.64 13.77
CA ASN A 110 -9.56 9.21 15.10
C ASN A 110 -10.74 10.03 15.64
N ASP A 111 -10.74 11.35 15.48
CA ASP A 111 -11.83 12.21 15.92
C ASP A 111 -13.14 11.88 15.19
N ARG A 112 -13.06 11.58 13.88
CA ARG A 112 -14.21 11.16 13.08
C ARG A 112 -14.76 9.81 13.56
N CYS A 113 -13.91 8.79 13.69
CA CYS A 113 -14.31 7.48 14.19
C CYS A 113 -14.87 7.55 15.62
N GLU A 114 -14.32 8.41 16.49
CA GLU A 114 -14.84 8.60 17.84
C GLU A 114 -16.23 9.25 17.82
N SER A 115 -16.44 10.24 16.94
CA SER A 115 -17.73 10.89 16.79
C SER A 115 -18.82 9.94 16.27
N THR A 116 -18.48 9.04 15.34
CA THR A 116 -19.42 8.16 14.64
C THR A 116 -19.63 6.82 15.32
N VAL A 117 -18.56 6.12 15.70
CA VAL A 117 -18.59 4.73 16.20
C VAL A 117 -17.85 4.55 17.53
N LYS A 118 -17.43 5.65 18.19
CA LYS A 118 -16.86 5.67 19.55
C LYS A 118 -15.54 4.88 19.70
N VAL A 119 -14.70 4.87 18.65
CA VAL A 119 -13.36 4.27 18.69
C VAL A 119 -12.32 5.20 18.08
N ARG A 120 -11.09 5.14 18.60
CA ARG A 120 -9.91 5.84 18.07
C ARG A 120 -8.89 4.78 17.62
N PRO A 121 -9.02 4.22 16.41
CA PRO A 121 -8.26 3.04 16.03
C PRO A 121 -6.77 3.34 15.82
N PHE A 122 -6.42 4.53 15.34
CA PHE A 122 -5.04 4.86 14.99
C PHE A 122 -4.19 5.17 16.23
N TRP A 123 -3.01 4.54 16.28
CA TRP A 123 -2.08 4.69 17.40
C TRP A 123 -0.62 4.60 16.92
N GLY A 124 0.30 4.90 17.83
CA GLY A 124 1.73 4.92 17.61
C GLY A 124 2.22 6.29 17.21
N HIS A 125 2.73 7.06 18.19
CA HIS A 125 3.29 8.39 17.97
C HIS A 125 4.69 8.49 18.59
N PRO A 126 5.72 8.93 17.84
CA PRO A 126 7.07 9.14 18.38
C PRO A 126 7.13 10.35 19.32
N GLY A 127 8.05 10.38 20.29
CA GLY A 127 8.22 11.51 21.22
C GLY A 127 7.56 11.28 22.58
N SER A 128 7.50 12.29 23.47
CA SER A 128 6.90 12.25 24.84
C SER A 128 5.49 12.88 24.96
N ASN A 129 5.15 13.75 24.01
CA ASN A 129 3.81 14.30 23.85
C ASN A 129 3.12 13.51 22.74
N SER A 130 2.08 12.74 23.06
CA SER A 130 1.14 12.32 22.01
C SER A 130 0.68 13.58 21.28
N HIS A 131 0.80 13.62 19.95
CA HIS A 131 0.03 14.61 19.20
C HIS A 131 -1.42 14.50 19.68
N GLN A 132 -2.06 15.63 20.00
CA GLN A 132 -3.44 15.63 20.48
C GLN A 132 -4.24 14.78 19.49
N GLY A 133 -4.73 13.62 19.95
CA GLY A 133 -5.58 12.71 19.19
C GLY A 133 -4.96 11.44 18.58
N VAL A 134 -3.64 11.21 18.66
CA VAL A 134 -3.02 9.90 18.36
C VAL A 134 -2.31 9.35 19.60
N SER A 135 -2.80 8.24 20.14
CA SER A 135 -2.22 7.57 21.31
C SER A 135 -0.85 6.98 20.98
N ARG A 136 0.04 6.91 21.97
CA ARG A 136 1.27 6.09 21.89
C ARG A 136 0.97 4.61 21.93
N TYR A 137 -0.08 4.26 22.64
CA TYR A 137 -0.42 2.90 22.99
C TYR A 137 -1.54 2.42 22.09
N ARG A 138 -1.43 1.15 21.72
CA ARG A 138 -2.50 0.39 21.09
C ARG A 138 -3.80 0.54 21.89
N PRO A 139 -4.96 0.76 21.24
CA PRO A 139 -6.22 0.82 21.95
C PRO A 139 -6.59 -0.55 22.54
N ASP A 140 -7.40 -0.55 23.60
CA ASP A 140 -7.91 -1.79 24.21
C ASP A 140 -8.84 -2.56 23.27
N THR A 141 -9.49 -1.86 22.33
CA THR A 141 -10.39 -2.44 21.33
C THR A 141 -10.35 -1.64 20.04
N TYR A 142 -10.56 -2.33 18.90
CA TYR A 142 -10.82 -1.73 17.60
C TYR A 142 -12.31 -1.72 17.23
N ALA A 143 -13.17 -2.35 18.04
CA ALA A 143 -14.59 -2.50 17.74
C ALA A 143 -15.26 -1.14 17.44
N PRO A 144 -16.12 -1.05 16.40
CA PRO A 144 -16.66 -2.17 15.62
C PRO A 144 -15.77 -2.67 14.48
N PHE A 145 -14.57 -2.11 14.29
CA PHE A 145 -13.62 -2.58 13.28
C PHE A 145 -12.85 -3.81 13.77
N GLU A 146 -12.33 -4.57 12.82
CA GLU A 146 -11.31 -5.58 13.08
C GLU A 146 -9.92 -4.93 13.19
N GLU A 147 -8.97 -5.62 13.82
CA GLU A 147 -7.57 -5.19 13.86
C GLU A 147 -6.87 -5.36 12.50
N PHE A 148 -7.28 -6.38 11.75
CA PHE A 148 -6.64 -6.87 10.53
C PHE A 148 -7.72 -7.00 9.44
N ARG A 149 -7.34 -6.83 8.17
CA ARG A 149 -8.24 -7.13 7.05
C ARG A 149 -8.29 -8.63 6.82
N ILE A 150 -9.22 -9.06 5.97
CA ILE A 150 -9.36 -10.45 5.56
C ILE A 150 -8.03 -11.02 5.04
N THR A 151 -7.29 -10.25 4.23
CA THR A 151 -6.00 -10.71 3.68
C THR A 151 -4.94 -10.92 4.77
N GLU A 152 -4.81 -10.04 5.76
CA GLU A 152 -3.90 -10.26 6.89
C GLU A 152 -4.34 -11.45 7.75
N HIS A 153 -5.64 -11.69 7.93
CA HIS A 153 -6.11 -12.89 8.61
C HIS A 153 -5.62 -14.17 7.92
N ARG A 154 -5.60 -14.22 6.58
CA ARG A 154 -5.05 -15.37 5.82
C ARG A 154 -3.55 -15.52 6.01
N ILE A 155 -2.81 -14.43 5.84
CA ILE A 155 -1.37 -14.38 6.09
C ILE A 155 -1.06 -14.93 7.50
N ARG A 156 -1.85 -14.57 8.51
CA ARG A 156 -1.67 -15.07 9.89
C ARG A 156 -1.91 -16.57 10.05
N VAL A 157 -2.90 -17.13 9.34
CA VAL A 157 -3.19 -18.57 9.32
C VAL A 157 -2.02 -19.35 8.71
N GLU A 158 -1.33 -18.79 7.73
CA GLU A 158 -0.11 -19.35 7.11
C GLU A 158 1.13 -19.27 8.04
N GLY A 159 0.98 -18.71 9.24
CA GLY A 159 2.04 -18.65 10.25
C GLY A 159 2.81 -17.34 10.28
N HIS A 160 2.52 -16.42 9.35
CA HIS A 160 3.13 -15.12 9.30
C HIS A 160 2.57 -14.14 10.35
N ARG A 161 3.20 -12.97 10.48
CA ARG A 161 2.89 -11.94 11.48
C ARG A 161 2.84 -10.55 10.83
N PRO A 162 1.78 -10.24 10.06
CA PRO A 162 1.60 -8.91 9.51
C PRO A 162 1.28 -7.92 10.63
N PHE A 163 1.57 -6.65 10.39
CA PHE A 163 1.25 -5.56 11.30
C PHE A 163 -0.08 -4.91 10.92
N SER A 164 -0.74 -4.31 11.92
CA SER A 164 -2.05 -3.69 11.72
C SER A 164 -1.92 -2.36 10.97
N SER A 165 -2.85 -2.10 10.06
CA SER A 165 -3.00 -0.82 9.36
C SER A 165 -3.24 0.37 10.29
N TRP A 166 -3.68 0.10 11.52
CA TRP A 166 -3.90 1.11 12.56
C TRP A 166 -2.62 1.59 13.26
N GLN A 167 -1.49 0.87 13.10
CA GLN A 167 -0.22 1.18 13.75
C GLN A 167 0.63 2.15 12.90
N LEU A 168 0.80 3.38 13.38
CA LEU A 168 1.50 4.46 12.68
C LEU A 168 3.00 4.56 12.98
N ALA A 169 3.49 4.01 14.09
CA ALA A 169 4.90 4.09 14.46
C ALA A 169 5.38 2.83 15.18
N TYR A 170 6.69 2.81 15.48
CA TYR A 170 7.44 1.68 16.06
C TYR A 170 7.77 0.58 15.04
N PRO A 171 8.64 -0.39 15.39
CA PRO A 171 9.02 -1.46 14.48
C PRO A 171 7.79 -2.17 13.88
N GLY A 172 7.81 -2.33 12.55
CA GLY A 172 6.73 -2.97 11.81
C GLY A 172 5.53 -2.09 11.48
N SER A 173 5.53 -0.79 11.82
CA SER A 173 4.39 0.06 11.49
C SER A 173 4.16 0.20 9.99
N VAL A 174 2.99 -0.19 9.52
CA VAL A 174 2.55 -0.02 8.13
C VAL A 174 1.60 1.17 7.94
N GLY A 175 0.84 1.56 8.97
CA GLY A 175 -0.20 2.59 8.86
C GLY A 175 0.29 3.95 8.37
N SER A 176 1.50 4.37 8.79
CA SER A 176 2.11 5.61 8.27
C SER A 176 2.48 5.50 6.79
N GLN A 177 2.97 4.34 6.33
CA GLN A 177 3.27 4.10 4.91
C GLN A 177 1.98 4.11 4.09
N MET A 178 0.91 3.50 4.61
CA MET A 178 -0.41 3.49 3.96
C MET A 178 -0.96 4.90 3.74
N LEU A 179 -1.01 5.75 4.78
CA LEU A 179 -1.55 7.12 4.67
C LEU A 179 -0.83 7.94 3.60
N ILE A 180 0.50 7.88 3.60
CA ILE A 180 1.30 8.60 2.62
C ILE A 180 1.21 7.95 1.24
N GLY A 181 1.18 6.63 1.16
CA GLY A 181 1.04 5.85 -0.07
C GLY A 181 -0.28 6.08 -0.78
N MET A 182 -1.41 6.05 -0.06
CA MET A 182 -2.73 6.36 -0.61
C MET A 182 -2.77 7.79 -1.18
N ALA A 183 -2.27 8.78 -0.43
CA ALA A 183 -2.19 10.16 -0.92
C ALA A 183 -1.30 10.30 -2.16
N TRP A 184 -0.19 9.55 -2.21
CA TRP A 184 0.71 9.52 -3.35
C TRP A 184 0.04 8.92 -4.59
N ILE A 185 -0.63 7.77 -4.48
CA ILE A 185 -1.33 7.16 -5.61
C ILE A 185 -2.47 8.07 -6.09
N GLU A 186 -3.25 8.69 -5.20
CA GLU A 186 -4.28 9.66 -5.60
C GLU A 186 -3.72 10.83 -6.41
N ARG A 187 -2.52 11.33 -6.07
CA ARG A 187 -1.83 12.34 -6.88
C ARG A 187 -1.38 11.80 -8.23
N LEU A 188 -0.84 10.57 -8.29
CA LEU A 188 -0.49 9.93 -9.56
C LEU A 188 -1.70 9.76 -10.49
N ARG A 189 -2.85 9.38 -9.93
CA ARG A 189 -4.12 9.26 -10.65
C ARG A 189 -4.61 10.59 -11.24
N ALA A 190 -4.20 11.72 -10.68
CA ALA A 190 -4.54 13.04 -11.18
C ALA A 190 -3.56 13.56 -12.27
N LEU A 191 -2.44 12.87 -12.52
CA LEU A 191 -1.48 13.25 -13.56
C LEU A 191 -1.99 12.79 -14.93
N GLY A 192 -2.16 13.72 -15.88
CA GLY A 192 -2.71 13.40 -17.20
C GLY A 192 -1.95 12.32 -17.98
N GLN A 193 -0.63 12.24 -17.86
CA GLN A 193 0.19 11.23 -18.55
C GLN A 193 0.12 9.81 -17.94
N ILE A 194 -0.38 9.66 -16.71
CA ILE A 194 -0.40 8.39 -15.96
C ILE A 194 -1.83 7.95 -15.61
N GLY A 195 -2.65 8.88 -15.10
CA GLY A 195 -3.92 8.59 -14.44
C GLY A 195 -4.93 7.81 -15.28
N ASP A 196 -5.03 8.11 -16.57
CA ASP A 196 -5.97 7.42 -17.47
C ASP A 196 -5.61 5.93 -17.67
N ARG A 197 -4.31 5.61 -17.57
CA ARG A 197 -3.74 4.27 -17.75
C ARG A 197 -3.60 3.50 -16.42
N LEU A 198 -3.68 4.20 -15.29
CA LEU A 198 -3.47 3.63 -13.96
C LEU A 198 -4.74 2.99 -13.40
N LYS A 199 -4.65 1.70 -13.03
CA LYS A 199 -5.69 0.94 -12.33
C LYS A 199 -5.16 0.39 -11.01
N VAL A 200 -5.96 0.50 -9.96
CA VAL A 200 -5.65 -0.03 -8.62
C VAL A 200 -6.30 -1.40 -8.46
N TRP A 201 -5.48 -2.44 -8.39
CA TRP A 201 -5.94 -3.80 -8.10
C TRP A 201 -6.04 -4.02 -6.58
N PRO A 202 -7.06 -4.76 -6.07
CA PRO A 202 -8.18 -5.36 -6.81
C PRO A 202 -9.38 -4.43 -6.98
N PHE A 203 -9.32 -3.22 -6.43
CA PHE A 203 -10.45 -2.31 -6.31
C PHE A 203 -11.15 -1.96 -7.64
N GLU A 204 -10.37 -1.77 -8.70
CA GLU A 204 -10.90 -1.33 -10.01
C GLU A 204 -11.01 -2.47 -11.03
N THR A 205 -10.29 -3.57 -10.80
CA THR A 205 -10.15 -4.65 -11.78
C THR A 205 -10.63 -6.01 -11.26
N GLY A 206 -11.05 -6.07 -9.99
CA GLY A 206 -11.63 -7.25 -9.36
C GLY A 206 -10.59 -8.24 -8.82
N LEU A 207 -11.09 -9.39 -8.36
CA LEU A 207 -10.29 -10.58 -8.07
C LEU A 207 -10.61 -11.66 -9.11
N GLY A 208 -9.59 -12.34 -9.60
CA GLY A 208 -9.70 -13.43 -10.56
C GLY A 208 -8.55 -13.44 -11.56
N GLU A 209 -8.46 -14.51 -12.36
CA GLU A 209 -7.37 -14.71 -13.32
C GLU A 209 -7.23 -13.59 -14.37
N ARG A 210 -8.33 -12.88 -14.63
CA ARG A 210 -8.36 -11.77 -15.59
C ARG A 210 -8.16 -10.39 -14.97
N SER A 211 -8.03 -10.31 -13.64
CA SER A 211 -8.03 -9.02 -12.92
C SER A 211 -6.75 -8.20 -13.09
N LEU A 212 -5.67 -8.82 -13.59
CA LEU A 212 -4.43 -8.12 -13.93
C LEU A 212 -4.30 -7.90 -15.45
N GLU A 213 -5.24 -8.37 -16.27
CA GLU A 213 -5.24 -8.12 -17.72
C GLU A 213 -5.31 -6.62 -18.03
N GLY A 214 -4.61 -6.20 -19.08
CA GLY A 214 -4.56 -4.80 -19.54
C GLY A 214 -4.00 -4.72 -20.95
N GLY A 215 -4.17 -3.56 -21.58
CA GLY A 215 -3.62 -3.24 -22.89
C GLY A 215 -2.20 -2.68 -22.83
N ALA A 216 -1.66 -2.38 -24.01
CA ALA A 216 -0.39 -1.68 -24.17
C ALA A 216 -0.39 -0.34 -23.42
N GLY A 217 0.62 -0.11 -22.58
CA GLY A 217 0.77 1.10 -21.77
C GLY A 217 -0.09 1.15 -20.51
N ASP A 218 -0.97 0.17 -20.26
CA ASP A 218 -1.77 0.13 -19.03
C ASP A 218 -0.87 -0.16 -17.82
N ILE A 219 -1.18 0.51 -16.71
CA ILE A 219 -0.43 0.39 -15.45
C ILE A 219 -1.37 -0.19 -14.41
N VAL A 220 -1.06 -1.37 -13.88
CA VAL A 220 -1.77 -1.93 -12.74
C VAL A 220 -0.90 -1.75 -11.51
N ILE A 221 -1.39 -1.05 -10.50
CA ILE A 221 -0.74 -0.95 -9.19
C ILE A 221 -1.39 -1.94 -8.24
N ALA A 222 -0.58 -2.74 -7.56
CA ALA A 222 -1.02 -3.79 -6.66
C ALA A 222 -0.26 -3.74 -5.35
N GLU A 223 -0.96 -4.05 -4.27
CA GLU A 223 -0.35 -4.28 -2.96
C GLU A 223 0.43 -5.61 -2.99
N VAL A 224 1.68 -5.57 -2.55
CA VAL A 224 2.56 -6.75 -2.44
C VAL A 224 3.26 -6.71 -1.09
N TRP A 225 3.28 -7.83 -0.37
CA TRP A 225 3.94 -7.92 0.94
C TRP A 225 5.25 -8.71 0.82
N PRO A 226 6.44 -8.08 0.78
CA PRO A 226 7.71 -8.75 0.49
C PRO A 226 8.03 -9.91 1.43
N SER A 227 7.59 -9.83 2.69
CA SER A 227 7.95 -10.82 3.72
C SER A 227 7.28 -12.19 3.55
N MET A 228 6.37 -12.35 2.57
CA MET A 228 5.85 -13.67 2.18
C MET A 228 6.77 -14.44 1.23
N PHE A 229 7.77 -13.77 0.65
CA PHE A 229 8.70 -14.39 -0.28
C PHE A 229 10.01 -14.78 0.42
N ASP A 230 10.65 -15.83 -0.10
CA ASP A 230 12.03 -16.16 0.26
C ASP A 230 12.99 -15.14 -0.35
N ILE A 231 13.39 -14.16 0.45
CA ILE A 231 14.24 -13.05 0.01
C ILE A 231 15.70 -13.50 -0.16
N ASP A 232 16.24 -13.37 -1.36
CA ASP A 232 17.67 -13.59 -1.63
C ASP A 232 18.49 -12.39 -1.14
N ARG A 233 19.14 -12.58 0.01
CA ARG A 233 19.94 -11.54 0.67
C ARG A 233 21.27 -11.27 -0.01
N ASP A 234 21.72 -12.15 -0.91
CA ASP A 234 22.99 -11.97 -1.62
C ASP A 234 22.85 -10.99 -2.80
N ARG A 235 21.60 -10.60 -3.14
CA ARG A 235 21.31 -9.60 -4.19
C ARG A 235 21.79 -8.20 -3.86
N HIS A 236 21.87 -7.84 -2.57
CA HIS A 236 22.31 -6.51 -2.13
C HIS A 236 22.62 -6.45 -0.62
N ASP A 237 23.60 -5.64 -0.21
CA ASP A 237 24.00 -5.46 1.21
C ASP A 237 22.91 -4.85 2.11
N ILE A 238 21.88 -4.25 1.51
CA ILE A 238 20.75 -3.60 2.18
C ILE A 238 19.52 -4.46 1.94
N LEU A 239 18.94 -4.97 3.02
CA LEU A 239 17.81 -5.90 2.96
C LEU A 239 16.63 -5.36 2.14
N ASP A 240 16.25 -4.10 2.35
CA ASP A 240 15.15 -3.44 1.64
C ASP A 240 15.37 -3.44 0.11
N ALA A 241 16.62 -3.27 -0.34
CA ALA A 241 16.99 -3.36 -1.75
C ALA A 241 16.92 -4.80 -2.26
N ALA A 242 17.47 -5.76 -1.50
CA ALA A 242 17.40 -7.18 -1.82
C ALA A 242 15.94 -7.67 -1.91
N GLN A 243 15.04 -7.14 -1.08
CA GLN A 243 13.61 -7.39 -1.11
C GLN A 243 12.97 -6.94 -2.43
N VAL A 244 13.12 -5.66 -2.81
CA VAL A 244 12.49 -5.18 -4.05
C VAL A 244 13.04 -5.89 -5.28
N ILE A 245 14.34 -6.22 -5.30
CA ILE A 245 14.99 -6.99 -6.37
C ILE A 245 14.38 -8.40 -6.46
N THR A 246 14.39 -9.16 -5.37
CA THR A 246 13.89 -10.54 -5.37
C THR A 246 12.40 -10.58 -5.74
N VAL A 247 11.61 -9.66 -5.21
CA VAL A 247 10.16 -9.65 -5.42
C VAL A 247 9.81 -9.26 -6.85
N VAL A 248 10.51 -8.30 -7.47
CA VAL A 248 10.22 -7.95 -8.88
C VAL A 248 10.58 -9.09 -9.83
N GLU A 249 11.66 -9.85 -9.56
CA GLU A 249 12.02 -11.05 -10.32
C GLU A 249 10.97 -12.15 -10.16
N ASN A 250 10.47 -12.36 -8.95
CA ASN A 250 9.43 -13.35 -8.69
C ASN A 250 8.12 -12.99 -9.40
N LEU A 251 7.74 -11.71 -9.41
CA LEU A 251 6.57 -11.23 -10.15
C LEU A 251 6.74 -11.43 -11.67
N ALA A 252 7.91 -11.09 -12.22
CA ALA A 252 8.20 -11.29 -13.64
C ALA A 252 8.17 -12.77 -14.03
N ARG A 253 8.80 -13.64 -13.22
CA ARG A 253 8.76 -15.10 -13.41
C ARG A 253 7.33 -15.64 -13.37
N ALA A 254 6.52 -15.16 -12.43
CA ALA A 254 5.12 -15.55 -12.30
C ALA A 254 4.26 -15.07 -13.48
N ASP A 255 4.56 -13.92 -14.08
CA ASP A 255 3.88 -13.47 -15.31
C ASP A 255 4.29 -14.37 -16.49
N ALA A 256 5.58 -14.65 -16.64
CA ALA A 256 6.14 -15.47 -17.72
C ALA A 256 5.63 -16.91 -17.74
N ASP A 257 5.40 -17.51 -16.56
CA ASP A 257 4.84 -18.87 -16.44
C ASP A 257 3.31 -18.93 -16.28
N PHE A 258 2.64 -17.77 -16.39
CA PHE A 258 1.20 -17.59 -16.22
C PHE A 258 0.66 -18.01 -14.84
N SER A 259 1.48 -18.06 -13.79
CA SER A 259 1.03 -18.28 -12.41
C SER A 259 0.56 -17.00 -11.72
N LEU A 260 0.97 -15.81 -12.19
CA LEU A 260 0.58 -14.52 -11.61
C LEU A 260 -0.94 -14.30 -11.62
N ARG A 261 -1.65 -14.81 -12.64
CA ARG A 261 -3.12 -14.80 -12.68
C ARG A 261 -3.76 -15.60 -11.54
N HIS A 262 -3.10 -16.66 -11.09
CA HIS A 262 -3.55 -17.44 -9.93
C HIS A 262 -3.36 -16.65 -8.64
N TRP A 263 -2.24 -15.93 -8.51
CA TRP A 263 -1.96 -15.05 -7.36
C TRP A 263 -3.02 -13.95 -7.21
N ALA A 264 -3.64 -13.54 -8.32
CA ALA A 264 -4.72 -12.56 -8.34
C ALA A 264 -6.12 -13.17 -8.16
N SER A 265 -6.24 -14.48 -7.95
CA SER A 265 -7.50 -15.23 -7.91
C SER A 265 -7.67 -16.03 -6.60
N PRO A 266 -7.63 -15.39 -5.41
CA PRO A 266 -7.81 -16.06 -4.13
C PRO A 266 -9.21 -16.68 -4.00
N SER A 267 -9.31 -17.78 -3.25
CA SER A 267 -10.60 -18.43 -2.98
C SER A 267 -11.31 -17.72 -1.84
N VAL A 268 -12.19 -16.77 -2.14
CA VAL A 268 -12.95 -15.98 -1.15
C VAL A 268 -14.46 -16.23 -1.29
N SER A 269 -15.19 -16.16 -0.17
CA SER A 269 -16.65 -16.14 -0.18
C SER A 269 -17.20 -14.86 -0.82
N GLU A 270 -18.48 -14.86 -1.20
CA GLU A 270 -19.12 -13.67 -1.78
C GLU A 270 -19.17 -12.48 -0.80
N ALA A 271 -19.26 -12.76 0.50
CA ALA A 271 -19.22 -11.72 1.52
C ALA A 271 -17.82 -11.07 1.61
N GLU A 272 -16.77 -11.90 1.69
CA GLU A 272 -15.38 -11.42 1.71
C GLU A 272 -15.04 -10.67 0.41
N ARG A 273 -15.45 -11.20 -0.76
CA ARG A 273 -15.25 -10.52 -2.05
C ARG A 273 -15.82 -9.11 -2.04
N ARG A 274 -17.02 -8.91 -1.50
CA ARG A 274 -17.62 -7.58 -1.39
C ARG A 274 -16.83 -6.66 -0.47
N SER A 275 -16.38 -7.15 0.69
CA SER A 275 -15.52 -6.38 1.62
C SER A 275 -14.19 -5.98 0.97
N VAL A 276 -13.52 -6.92 0.31
CA VAL A 276 -12.24 -6.70 -0.38
C VAL A 276 -12.37 -5.65 -1.48
N LEU A 277 -13.35 -5.78 -2.36
CA LEU A 277 -13.51 -4.87 -3.49
C LEU A 277 -14.06 -3.49 -3.09
N ARG A 278 -14.85 -3.44 -2.02
CA ARG A 278 -15.44 -2.17 -1.56
C ARG A 278 -14.46 -1.37 -0.71
N GLU A 279 -13.60 -2.00 0.07
CA GLU A 279 -12.90 -1.29 1.15
C GLU A 279 -11.53 -1.85 1.52
N GLU A 280 -11.41 -3.16 1.74
CA GLU A 280 -10.23 -3.71 2.38
C GLU A 280 -9.02 -3.83 1.44
N GLY A 281 -9.25 -4.19 0.18
CA GLY A 281 -8.17 -4.58 -0.75
C GLY A 281 -7.62 -5.97 -0.47
N TRP A 282 -6.55 -6.35 -1.18
CA TRP A 282 -5.93 -7.67 -1.08
C TRP A 282 -4.44 -7.59 -1.35
N THR A 283 -3.64 -8.42 -0.65
CA THR A 283 -2.21 -8.58 -0.94
C THR A 283 -2.02 -9.61 -2.06
N LEU A 284 -1.42 -9.21 -3.18
CA LEU A 284 -1.22 -10.08 -4.34
C LEU A 284 -0.36 -11.30 -3.95
N GLY A 285 -0.84 -12.51 -4.28
CA GLY A 285 -0.17 -13.77 -3.96
C GLY A 285 -0.66 -14.48 -2.70
N VAL A 286 -1.49 -13.84 -1.87
CA VAL A 286 -2.13 -14.48 -0.71
C VAL A 286 -3.35 -15.27 -1.17
N MET A 287 -3.44 -16.56 -0.83
CA MET A 287 -4.40 -17.50 -1.43
C MET A 287 -5.59 -17.91 -0.57
#